data_AF-A0A9E6JPA9-F1
#
_entry.id   AF-A0A9E6JPA9-F1
#
_cell.length_a   1.000
_cell.length_b   1.000
_cell.length_c   1.000
_cell.angle_alpha   90.00
_cell.angle_beta   90.00
_cell.angle_gamma   90.00
#
_symmetry.space_group_name_H-M   'P 1'
#
loop_
_entity.id
_entity.type
_entity.pdbx_description
1 polymer ?
#
loop_
_entity_poly.entity_id
_entity_poly.type
_entity_poly.pdbx_seq_one_letter_code
_entity_poly.pdbx_strand_id
1 'polypeptide(L)'
;MSAWTLFNTRSPLWRVAGGALVLGILGVTGVYMGRGPRPLKPENGDPLYLGSGTRGRFGTFVEQLGEGRFALSYETIQGTQDEITLDKVTGRLEEPQTVWGMVSPAAQRIKGIWTLMGPMTVDAQDTVLKVPA
;
A
#
# COMPACT_ATOMS: atom_id res chain seq x y z
N MET A 1 -28.51 20.74 41.63
CA MET A 1 -29.45 20.32 40.57
C MET A 1 -29.34 18.81 40.42
N SER A 2 -30.45 18.08 40.58
CA SER A 2 -30.44 16.61 40.67
C SER A 2 -30.04 15.97 39.34
N ALA A 3 -29.08 15.03 39.36
CA ALA A 3 -28.59 14.31 38.18
C ALA A 3 -29.70 13.56 37.42
N TRP A 4 -30.85 13.33 38.06
CA TRP A 4 -32.03 12.70 37.46
C TRP A 4 -32.74 13.55 36.39
N THR A 5 -32.62 14.88 36.42
CA THR A 5 -33.20 15.73 35.35
C THR A 5 -32.40 15.67 34.06
N LEU A 6 -31.12 15.26 34.13
CA LEU A 6 -30.28 15.04 32.96
C LEU A 6 -30.64 13.74 32.23
N PHE A 7 -31.18 12.73 32.91
CA PHE A 7 -31.58 11.45 32.29
C PHE A 7 -33.04 11.44 31.79
N ASN A 8 -33.80 12.51 32.01
CA ASN A 8 -35.17 12.61 31.51
C ASN A 8 -35.17 13.00 30.03
N THR A 9 -35.62 12.11 29.15
CA THR A 9 -35.71 12.27 27.68
C THR A 9 -36.56 13.45 27.22
N ARG A 10 -37.38 14.03 28.11
CA ARG A 10 -38.15 15.25 27.84
C ARG A 10 -37.37 16.54 28.08
N SER A 11 -36.10 16.48 28.52
CA SER A 11 -35.30 17.68 28.77
C SER A 11 -34.94 18.40 27.45
N PRO A 12 -34.94 19.74 27.44
CA PRO A 12 -34.59 20.51 26.24
C PRO A 12 -33.14 20.27 25.80
N LEU A 13 -32.26 19.88 26.73
CA LEU A 13 -30.87 19.52 26.44
C LEU A 13 -30.77 18.32 25.49
N TRP A 14 -31.62 17.30 25.65
CA TRP A 14 -31.63 16.13 24.74
C TRP A 14 -32.15 16.48 23.35
N ARG A 15 -33.05 17.45 23.23
CA ARG A 15 -33.53 17.94 21.93
C ARG A 15 -32.43 18.69 21.18
N VAL A 16 -31.65 19.52 21.88
CA VAL A 16 -30.51 20.22 21.30
C VAL A 16 -29.39 19.24 20.95
N ALA A 17 -29.06 18.30 21.83
CA ALA A 17 -28.05 17.28 21.57
C ALA A 17 -28.43 16.36 20.40
N GLY A 18 -29.69 15.91 20.34
CA GLY A 18 -30.20 15.11 19.23
C GLY A 18 -30.23 15.89 17.92
N GLY A 19 -30.68 17.15 17.94
CA GLY A 19 -30.66 18.02 16.76
C GLY A 19 -29.25 18.29 16.24
N ALA A 20 -28.30 18.57 17.14
CA ALA A 20 -26.89 18.76 16.80
C ALA A 20 -26.26 17.50 16.20
N LEU A 21 -26.59 16.31 16.74
CA LEU A 21 -26.13 15.04 16.20
C LEU A 21 -26.63 14.81 14.78
N VAL A 22 -27.94 15.02 14.54
CA VAL A 22 -28.55 14.83 13.21
C VAL A 22 -27.96 15.81 12.20
N LEU A 23 -27.84 17.09 12.55
CA LEU A 23 -27.21 18.09 11.69
C LEU A 23 -25.73 17.79 11.42
N GLY A 24 -25.00 17.29 12.43
CA GLY A 24 -23.62 16.86 12.27
C GLY A 24 -23.48 15.71 11.29
N ILE A 25 -24.32 14.67 11.41
CA ILE A 25 -24.31 13.52 10.49
C ILE A 25 -24.68 13.96 9.07
N LEU A 26 -25.71 14.78 8.90
CA LEU A 26 -26.11 15.29 7.59
C LEU A 26 -25.00 16.14 6.96
N GLY A 27 -24.33 16.99 7.73
CA GLY A 27 -23.20 17.79 7.26
C GLY A 27 -22.02 16.93 6.82
N VAL A 28 -21.62 15.95 7.66
CA VAL A 28 -20.53 15.01 7.32
C VAL A 28 -20.89 14.19 6.09
N THR A 29 -22.14 13.74 5.97
CA THR A 29 -22.63 12.95 4.83
C THR A 29 -22.66 13.78 3.55
N GLY A 30 -23.14 15.02 3.60
CA GLY A 30 -23.13 15.93 2.45
C GLY A 30 -21.70 16.25 1.97
N VAL A 31 -20.78 16.48 2.91
CA VAL A 31 -19.35 16.67 2.60
C VAL A 31 -18.74 15.39 2.01
N TYR A 32 -19.12 14.22 2.51
CA TYR A 32 -18.65 12.93 1.98
C TYR A 32 -19.18 12.68 0.56
N MET A 33 -20.47 12.93 0.32
CA MET A 33 -21.07 12.84 -1.02
C MET A 33 -20.44 13.82 -2.01
N GLY A 34 -20.19 15.07 -1.59
CA GLY A 34 -19.54 16.08 -2.44
C GLY A 34 -18.08 15.78 -2.78
N ARG A 35 -17.38 15.00 -1.94
CA ARG A 35 -16.00 14.55 -2.22
C ARG A 35 -15.93 13.35 -3.15
N GLY A 36 -17.07 12.77 -3.54
CA GLY A 36 -17.16 11.59 -4.36
C GLY A 36 -16.75 10.31 -3.62
N PRO A 37 -17.11 9.13 -4.15
CA PRO A 37 -16.68 7.86 -3.58
C PRO A 37 -15.16 7.78 -3.65
N ARG A 38 -14.49 7.72 -2.49
CA ARG A 38 -13.11 7.26 -2.45
C ARG A 38 -13.10 5.80 -2.90
N PRO A 39 -12.35 5.42 -3.94
CA PRO A 39 -12.28 4.03 -4.34
C PRO A 39 -11.70 3.21 -3.19
N LEU A 40 -12.56 2.41 -2.54
CA LEU A 40 -12.16 1.42 -1.52
C LEU A 40 -11.53 0.18 -2.16
N LYS A 41 -11.54 0.11 -3.50
CA LYS A 41 -11.04 -0.98 -4.32
C LYS A 41 -10.26 -0.34 -5.47
N PRO A 42 -9.00 -0.73 -5.76
CA PRO A 42 -8.40 -0.38 -7.03
C PRO A 42 -9.35 -0.86 -8.13
N GLU A 43 -9.73 0.06 -9.02
CA GLU A 43 -10.81 -0.09 -9.99
C GLU A 43 -10.52 -1.19 -11.03
N ASN A 44 -9.26 -1.62 -11.13
CA ASN A 44 -8.84 -2.79 -11.88
C ASN A 44 -8.17 -3.77 -10.93
N GLY A 45 -8.51 -5.06 -11.05
CA GLY A 45 -7.88 -6.17 -10.32
C GLY A 45 -6.41 -6.42 -10.69
N ASP A 46 -5.73 -5.40 -11.19
CA ASP A 46 -4.31 -5.40 -11.50
C ASP A 46 -3.60 -4.62 -10.39
N PRO A 47 -2.70 -5.23 -9.59
CA PRO A 47 -1.95 -4.53 -8.54
C PRO A 47 -1.00 -3.44 -9.08
N LEU A 48 -1.03 -3.16 -10.40
CA LEU A 48 -0.11 -2.30 -11.14
C LEU A 48 -0.77 -1.13 -11.88
N TYR A 49 -2.08 -0.88 -11.72
CA TYR A 49 -2.68 0.37 -12.22
C TYR A 49 -2.26 1.56 -11.35
N LEU A 50 -1.00 1.98 -11.49
CA LEU A 50 -0.54 3.30 -11.11
C LEU A 50 -1.10 4.27 -12.14
N GLY A 51 -2.28 4.84 -11.86
CA GLY A 51 -2.74 6.05 -12.53
C GLY A 51 -1.68 7.14 -12.47
N SER A 52 -1.74 8.12 -13.38
CA SER A 52 -0.73 9.19 -13.52
C SER A 52 -0.29 9.77 -12.17
N GLY A 53 0.95 9.47 -11.76
CA GLY A 53 1.55 10.01 -10.53
C GLY A 53 1.19 9.28 -9.23
N THR A 54 0.79 8.01 -9.29
CA THR A 54 0.47 7.22 -8.10
C THR A 54 1.69 7.10 -7.18
N ARG A 55 1.57 7.62 -5.97
CA ARG A 55 2.54 7.44 -4.87
C ARG A 55 1.98 6.42 -3.89
N GLY A 56 2.57 5.24 -3.87
CA GLY A 56 2.29 4.21 -2.87
C GLY A 56 3.37 4.19 -1.79
N ARG A 57 3.01 3.78 -0.57
CA ARG A 57 3.94 3.69 0.55
C ARG A 57 3.94 2.25 1.08
N PHE A 58 5.12 1.66 1.11
CA PHE A 58 5.44 0.27 1.45
C PHE A 58 4.73 -0.78 0.60
N GLY A 59 5.50 -1.68 -0.01
CA GLY A 59 4.94 -2.77 -0.78
C GLY A 59 5.99 -3.78 -1.22
N THR A 60 5.52 -4.86 -1.83
CA THR A 60 6.36 -5.86 -2.48
C THR A 60 5.91 -6.01 -3.91
N PHE A 61 6.83 -5.82 -4.85
CA PHE A 61 6.66 -6.15 -6.25
C PHE A 61 7.19 -7.56 -6.49
N VAL A 62 6.43 -8.42 -7.15
CA VAL A 62 6.84 -9.79 -7.44
C VAL A 62 6.70 -10.05 -8.93
N GLU A 63 7.76 -10.53 -9.56
CA GLU A 63 7.81 -10.88 -10.98
C GLU A 63 8.38 -12.29 -11.12
N GLN A 64 7.71 -13.11 -11.93
CA GLN A 64 8.16 -14.46 -12.22
C GLN A 64 9.18 -14.41 -13.36
N LEU A 65 10.39 -14.92 -13.12
CA LEU A 65 11.49 -14.95 -14.09
C LEU A 65 11.79 -16.41 -14.45
N GLY A 66 11.06 -16.95 -15.42
CA GLY A 66 11.16 -18.36 -15.80
C GLY A 66 10.76 -19.29 -14.64
N GLU A 67 11.70 -20.14 -14.20
CA GLU A 67 11.56 -21.02 -13.03
C GLU A 67 11.88 -20.32 -11.70
N GLY A 68 12.41 -19.09 -11.76
CA GLY A 68 12.73 -18.28 -10.60
C GLY A 68 11.68 -17.23 -10.26
N ARG A 69 11.86 -16.58 -9.11
CA ARG A 69 10.98 -15.52 -8.61
C ARG A 69 11.81 -14.33 -8.17
N PHE A 70 11.47 -13.15 -8.68
CA PHE A 70 12.07 -11.90 -8.27
C PHE A 70 11.09 -11.09 -7.42
N ALA A 71 11.45 -10.86 -6.16
CA ALA A 71 10.65 -10.10 -5.21
C ALA A 71 11.41 -8.85 -4.75
N LEU A 72 10.83 -7.67 -4.97
CA LEU A 72 11.37 -6.37 -4.56
C LEU A 72 10.47 -5.75 -3.52
N SER A 73 10.95 -5.66 -2.28
CA SER A 73 10.31 -4.88 -1.23
C SER A 73 10.79 -3.44 -1.28
N TYR A 74 9.89 -2.48 -1.14
CA TYR A 74 10.21 -1.05 -1.25
C TYR A 74 9.48 -0.24 -0.19
N GLU A 75 10.02 0.93 0.16
CA GLU A 75 9.37 1.88 1.06
C GLU A 75 8.44 2.84 0.32
N THR A 76 8.83 3.29 -0.87
CA THR A 76 8.01 4.20 -1.68
C THR A 76 8.01 3.75 -3.13
N ILE A 77 6.86 3.83 -3.78
CA ILE A 77 6.70 3.62 -5.23
C ILE A 77 6.13 4.89 -5.84
N GLN A 78 6.71 5.32 -6.95
CA GLN A 78 6.29 6.49 -7.71
C GLN A 78 6.36 6.19 -9.21
N GLY A 79 5.50 6.80 -10.00
CA GLY A 79 5.58 6.75 -11.45
C GLY A 79 4.31 6.27 -12.14
N THR A 80 4.47 5.71 -13.32
CA THR A 80 3.42 5.20 -14.20
C THR A 80 3.71 3.74 -14.56
N GLN A 81 2.81 3.09 -15.29
CA GLN A 81 2.95 1.69 -15.68
C GLN A 81 4.25 1.41 -16.48
N ASP A 82 4.67 2.35 -17.33
CA ASP A 82 5.85 2.22 -18.19
C ASP A 82 7.16 2.63 -17.50
N GLU A 83 7.05 3.44 -16.44
CA GLU A 83 8.17 3.98 -15.69
C GLU A 83 7.86 3.98 -14.19
N ILE A 84 8.43 3.02 -13.48
CA ILE A 84 8.25 2.85 -12.03
C ILE A 84 9.56 3.18 -11.33
N THR A 85 9.51 4.00 -10.29
CA THR A 85 10.64 4.25 -9.38
C THR A 85 10.29 3.74 -7.99
N LEU A 86 11.18 2.94 -7.43
CA LEU A 86 11.12 2.40 -6.08
C LEU A 86 12.25 2.98 -5.23
N ASP A 87 11.93 3.40 -4.02
CA ASP A 87 12.89 3.89 -3.04
C ASP A 87 13.11 2.87 -1.91
N LYS A 88 14.37 2.75 -1.45
CA LYS A 88 14.86 1.82 -0.41
C LYS A 88 14.41 0.39 -0.67
N VAL A 89 15.07 -0.23 -1.62
CA VAL A 89 14.66 -1.49 -2.20
C VAL A 89 15.47 -2.64 -1.60
N THR A 90 14.76 -3.65 -1.11
CA THR A 90 15.33 -4.94 -0.73
C THR A 90 14.78 -5.98 -1.70
N GLY A 91 15.63 -6.45 -2.60
CA GLY A 91 15.31 -7.49 -3.57
C GLY A 91 15.74 -8.88 -3.11
N ARG A 92 15.01 -9.87 -3.59
CA ARG A 92 15.31 -11.29 -3.44
C ARG A 92 15.04 -11.95 -4.79
N LEU A 93 16.07 -12.51 -5.40
CA LEU A 93 15.96 -13.32 -6.61
C LEU A 93 16.13 -14.78 -6.19
N GLU A 94 15.06 -15.55 -6.33
CA GLU A 94 15.05 -16.98 -6.05
C GLU A 94 15.21 -17.72 -7.37
N GLU A 95 16.34 -18.41 -7.53
CA GLU A 95 16.60 -19.33 -8.63
C GLU A 95 16.56 -20.76 -8.07
N PRO A 96 16.42 -21.81 -8.91
CA PRO A 96 16.27 -23.19 -8.44
C PRO A 96 17.38 -23.68 -7.51
N GLN A 97 18.57 -23.11 -7.60
CA GLN A 97 19.77 -23.56 -6.87
C GLN A 97 20.35 -22.49 -5.94
N THR A 98 20.01 -21.22 -6.14
CA THR A 98 20.63 -20.10 -5.44
C THR A 98 19.60 -19.03 -5.16
N VAL A 99 19.67 -18.42 -3.98
CA VAL A 99 18.89 -17.24 -3.62
C VAL A 99 19.84 -16.07 -3.53
N TRP A 100 19.57 -15.04 -4.33
CA TRP A 100 20.30 -13.78 -4.28
C TRP A 100 19.53 -12.76 -3.45
N GLY A 101 20.15 -12.24 -2.41
CA GLY A 101 19.69 -11.07 -1.68
C GLY A 101 20.31 -9.81 -2.25
N MET A 102 19.54 -8.75 -2.39
CA MET A 102 20.05 -7.47 -2.88
C MET A 102 19.44 -6.31 -2.12
N VAL A 103 20.26 -5.31 -1.78
CA VAL A 103 19.82 -4.08 -1.12
C VAL A 103 20.33 -2.91 -1.95
N SER A 104 19.40 -2.04 -2.36
CA SER A 104 19.67 -0.88 -3.21
C SER A 104 18.93 0.35 -2.67
N PRO A 105 19.51 1.55 -2.72
CA PRO A 105 18.81 2.76 -2.30
C PRO A 105 17.64 3.10 -3.24
N ALA A 106 17.70 2.72 -4.52
CA ALA A 106 16.60 2.88 -5.46
C ALA A 106 16.58 1.77 -6.53
N ALA A 107 15.42 1.57 -7.14
CA ALA A 107 15.26 0.73 -8.33
C ALA A 107 14.29 1.40 -9.31
N GLN A 108 14.60 1.36 -10.60
CA GLN A 108 13.75 1.93 -11.64
C GLN A 108 13.37 0.84 -12.65
N ARG A 109 12.10 0.76 -13.03
CA ARG A 109 11.62 -0.07 -14.12
C ARG A 109 11.27 0.82 -15.30
N ILE A 110 11.97 0.68 -16.41
CA ILE A 110 11.67 1.40 -17.66
C ILE A 110 11.41 0.35 -18.74
N LYS A 111 10.24 0.40 -19.39
CA LYS A 111 9.89 -0.54 -20.49
C LYS A 111 10.08 -2.01 -20.09
N GLY A 112 9.74 -2.35 -18.84
CA GLY A 112 9.86 -3.71 -18.30
C GLY A 112 11.24 -4.09 -17.77
N ILE A 113 12.27 -3.24 -17.92
CA ILE A 113 13.63 -3.54 -17.46
C ILE A 113 13.87 -2.90 -16.09
N TRP A 114 14.19 -3.71 -15.09
CA TRP A 114 14.60 -3.25 -13.77
C TRP A 114 16.07 -2.86 -13.73
N THR A 115 16.35 -1.66 -13.23
CA THR A 115 17.68 -1.12 -13.02
C THR A 115 17.81 -0.73 -11.55
N LEU A 116 18.73 -1.36 -10.83
CA LEU A 116 19.07 -0.99 -9.45
C LEU A 116 20.05 0.18 -9.48
N MET A 117 19.75 1.24 -8.73
CA MET A 117 20.53 2.48 -8.76
C MET A 117 21.24 2.71 -7.42
N GLY A 118 22.51 3.12 -7.51
CA GLY A 118 23.34 3.50 -6.37
C GLY A 118 24.24 2.37 -5.85
N PRO A 119 24.94 2.60 -4.72
CA PRO A 119 25.73 1.56 -4.09
C PRO A 119 24.79 0.43 -3.64
N MET A 120 24.97 -0.74 -4.24
CA MET A 120 24.17 -1.92 -3.93
C MET A 120 25.01 -2.96 -3.19
N THR A 121 24.36 -3.70 -2.30
CA THR A 121 24.93 -4.91 -1.70
C THR A 121 24.19 -6.10 -2.29
N VAL A 122 24.96 -7.10 -2.73
CA VAL A 122 24.42 -8.36 -3.25
C VAL A 122 25.03 -9.49 -2.43
N ASP A 123 24.18 -10.38 -1.94
CA ASP A 123 24.54 -11.60 -1.21
C ASP A 123 23.97 -12.80 -1.96
N ALA A 124 24.69 -13.93 -1.92
CA ALA A 124 24.30 -15.16 -2.59
C ALA A 124 24.26 -16.28 -1.56
N GLN A 125 23.13 -16.98 -1.49
CA GLN A 125 22.92 -18.12 -0.62
C GLN A 125 22.62 -19.34 -1.47
N ASP A 126 23.54 -20.29 -1.50
CA ASP A 126 23.30 -21.56 -2.16
C ASP A 126 22.22 -22.33 -1.41
N THR A 127 21.19 -22.72 -2.17
CA THR A 127 20.11 -23.52 -1.62
C THR A 127 20.57 -24.97 -1.71
N VAL A 128 21.34 -25.42 -0.71
CA VAL A 128 21.70 -26.83 -0.59
C VAL A 128 20.39 -27.59 -0.37
N LEU A 129 19.86 -28.18 -1.44
CA LEU A 129 18.80 -29.17 -1.38
C LEU A 129 19.31 -30.31 -0.50
N LYS A 130 18.94 -30.31 0.78
CA LYS A 130 18.95 -31.52 1.61
C LYS A 130 17.96 -32.47 0.96
N VAL A 131 18.47 -33.35 0.11
CA VAL A 131 17.75 -34.54 -0.34
C VAL A 131 17.46 -35.37 0.92
N PRO A 132 16.21 -35.56 1.34
CA PRO A 132 15.92 -36.57 2.35
C PRO A 132 16.27 -37.94 1.73
N ALA A 133 17.16 -38.66 2.42
CA ALA A 133 17.54 -40.04 2.10
C ALA A 133 16.36 -41.00 2.20
#